data_AF-A0A1I6RR79-F1
#
_entry.id   AF-A0A1I6RR79-F1
#
_cell.length_a   1.000
_cell.length_b   1.000
_cell.length_c   1.000
_cell.angle_alpha   90.00
_cell.angle_beta   90.00
_cell.angle_gamma   90.00
#
_symmetry.space_group_name_H-M   'P 1'
#
loop_
_entity.id
_entity.type
_entity.pdbx_description
1 polymer ?
#
loop_
_entity_poly.entity_id
_entity_poly.type
_entity_poly.pdbx_seq_one_letter_code
_entity_poly.pdbx_strand_id
1 'polypeptide(L)'
;MSMPTIPAEPNRPNQKQVIIDLLESIALEEIALSHLLNAEAEKMQAFVGKCLDFPTHPTNSQILQFNREATRFVETVLMKEWLLLRKFENVTDLIQSRRRVCCKCRPSK
;
A
#
# COMPACT_ATOMS: atom_id res chain seq x y z
N MET A 1 -34.68 21.07 1.06
CA MET A 1 -33.29 21.42 0.71
C MET A 1 -32.89 20.56 -0.48
N SER A 2 -32.70 21.14 -1.67
CA SER A 2 -32.26 20.38 -2.85
C SER A 2 -30.77 20.06 -2.75
N MET A 3 -30.37 18.87 -3.20
CA MET A 3 -28.97 18.46 -3.22
C MET A 3 -28.17 19.33 -4.21
N PRO A 4 -26.96 19.81 -3.87
CA PRO A 4 -26.13 20.58 -4.78
C PRO A 4 -25.71 19.75 -6.00
N THR A 5 -25.84 20.30 -7.21
CA THR A 5 -25.35 19.70 -8.45
C THR A 5 -23.94 20.20 -8.75
N ILE A 6 -23.00 19.26 -8.95
CA ILE A 6 -21.60 19.57 -9.31
C ILE A 6 -21.53 19.79 -10.84
N PRO A 7 -21.10 20.97 -11.32
CA PRO A 7 -21.00 21.25 -12.75
C PRO A 7 -19.93 20.39 -13.44
N ALA A 8 -20.03 20.25 -14.76
CA ALA A 8 -19.01 19.56 -15.56
C ALA A 8 -17.78 20.47 -15.73
N GLU A 9 -16.58 19.91 -15.57
CA GLU A 9 -15.31 20.64 -15.73
C GLU A 9 -14.52 20.12 -16.95
N PRO A 10 -13.78 21.01 -17.64
CA PRO A 10 -13.15 20.68 -18.93
C PRO A 10 -12.05 19.59 -18.88
N ASN A 11 -11.57 19.17 -17.71
CA ASN A 11 -10.56 18.11 -17.56
C ASN A 11 -10.96 17.00 -16.59
N ARG A 12 -12.27 16.77 -16.38
CA ARG A 12 -12.71 15.69 -15.49
C ARG A 12 -12.28 14.32 -16.05
N PRO A 13 -11.48 13.53 -15.31
CA PRO A 13 -11.07 12.22 -15.77
C PRO A 13 -12.27 11.28 -15.87
N ASN A 14 -12.24 10.40 -16.86
CA ASN A 14 -13.25 9.36 -16.97
C ASN A 14 -12.99 8.26 -15.91
N GLN A 15 -14.01 7.47 -15.59
CA GLN A 15 -13.92 6.43 -14.56
C GLN A 15 -12.77 5.43 -14.81
N LYS A 16 -12.45 5.09 -16.08
CA LYS A 16 -11.36 4.15 -16.38
C LYS A 16 -10.01 4.76 -16.03
N GLN A 17 -9.82 6.04 -16.34
CA GLN A 17 -8.62 6.79 -15.98
C GLN A 17 -8.45 6.85 -14.46
N VAL A 18 -9.52 7.22 -13.73
CA VAL A 18 -9.49 7.23 -12.24
C VAL A 18 -9.11 5.85 -11.67
N ILE A 19 -9.61 4.75 -12.22
CA ILE A 19 -9.23 3.40 -11.76
C ILE A 19 -7.74 3.13 -11.99
N ILE A 20 -7.21 3.51 -13.15
CA ILE A 20 -5.78 3.34 -13.47
C ILE A 20 -4.94 4.19 -12.51
N ASP A 21 -5.30 5.45 -12.32
CA ASP A 21 -4.58 6.38 -11.44
C ASP A 21 -4.59 5.87 -9.98
N LEU A 22 -5.69 5.28 -9.52
CA LEU A 22 -5.78 4.65 -8.19
C LEU A 22 -4.88 3.42 -8.07
N LEU A 23 -4.84 2.56 -9.09
CA LEU A 23 -3.93 1.40 -9.10
C LEU A 23 -2.46 1.83 -9.14
N GLU A 24 -2.14 2.88 -9.92
CA GLU A 24 -0.81 3.47 -9.99
C GLU A 24 -0.40 4.04 -8.62
N SER A 25 -1.29 4.76 -7.94
CA SER A 25 -1.05 5.25 -6.58
C SER A 25 -0.74 4.11 -5.59
N ILE A 26 -1.45 2.99 -5.67
CA ILE A 26 -1.18 1.81 -4.83
C ILE A 26 0.20 1.25 -5.15
N ALA A 27 0.54 1.09 -6.44
CA ALA A 27 1.85 0.60 -6.87
C ALA A 27 3.00 1.52 -6.41
N LEU A 28 2.80 2.84 -6.44
CA LEU A 28 3.78 3.80 -5.94
C LEU A 28 3.97 3.70 -4.41
N GLU A 29 2.89 3.48 -3.66
CA GLU A 29 2.98 3.22 -2.21
C GLU A 29 3.73 1.91 -1.90
N GLU A 30 3.52 0.84 -2.68
CA GLU A 30 4.25 -0.44 -2.58
C GLU A 30 5.76 -0.26 -2.86
N ILE A 31 6.10 0.47 -3.92
CA ILE A 31 7.50 0.79 -4.24
C ILE A 31 8.15 1.57 -3.09
N ALA A 32 7.46 2.58 -2.55
CA ALA A 32 7.96 3.33 -1.41
C ALA A 32 8.19 2.45 -0.18
N LEU A 33 7.29 1.49 0.10
CA LEU A 33 7.47 0.52 1.19
C LEU A 33 8.66 -0.40 0.97
N SER A 34 8.90 -0.87 -0.26
CA SER A 34 10.07 -1.69 -0.57
C SER A 34 11.39 -0.98 -0.26
N HIS A 35 11.49 0.31 -0.55
CA HIS A 35 12.67 1.11 -0.24
C HIS A 35 12.85 1.29 1.26
N LEU A 36 11.75 1.49 1.98
CA LEU A 36 11.74 1.64 3.43
C LEU A 36 12.14 0.32 4.13
N LEU A 37 11.64 -0.82 3.63
CA LEU A 37 12.05 -2.17 4.04
C LEU A 37 13.55 -2.41 3.81
N ASN A 38 14.06 -2.04 2.63
CA ASN A 38 15.48 -2.19 2.32
C ASN A 38 16.37 -1.32 3.24
N ALA A 39 15.99 -0.06 3.45
CA ALA A 39 16.71 0.84 4.35
C ALA A 39 16.74 0.30 5.79
N GLU A 40 15.64 -0.28 6.26
CA GLU A 40 15.61 -0.92 7.58
C GLU A 40 16.50 -2.16 7.62
N ALA A 41 16.50 -2.99 6.58
CA ALA A 41 17.36 -4.16 6.49
C ALA A 41 18.85 -3.79 6.49
N GLU A 42 19.24 -2.76 5.75
CA GLU A 42 20.61 -2.22 5.76
C GLU A 42 21.01 -1.70 7.15
N LYS A 43 20.09 -1.03 7.86
CA LYS A 43 20.31 -0.59 9.25
C LYS A 43 20.52 -1.79 10.19
N MET A 44 19.75 -2.86 10.05
CA MET A 44 19.94 -4.09 10.82
C MET A 44 21.29 -4.75 10.51
N GLN A 45 21.67 -4.81 9.24
CA GLN A 45 22.96 -5.35 8.83
C GLN A 45 24.13 -4.50 9.38
N ALA A 46 24.01 -3.18 9.39
CA ALA A 46 25.01 -2.29 9.97
C ALA A 46 25.13 -2.47 11.49
N PHE A 47 24.02 -2.70 12.20
CA PHE A 47 24.01 -2.95 13.65
C PHE A 47 24.65 -4.30 14.01
N VAL A 48 24.26 -5.36 13.31
CA VAL A 48 24.74 -6.74 13.58
C VAL A 48 26.16 -6.97 13.06
N GLY A 49 26.55 -6.26 12.00
CA GLY A 49 27.82 -6.45 11.32
C GLY A 49 27.76 -7.57 10.27
N LYS A 50 28.62 -7.49 9.24
CA LYS A 50 28.65 -8.46 8.13
C LYS A 50 29.01 -9.87 8.58
N CYS A 51 29.75 -9.98 9.69
CA CYS A 51 30.19 -11.24 10.26
C CYS A 51 29.46 -11.60 11.56
N LEU A 52 28.32 -10.94 11.84
CA LEU A 52 27.57 -11.07 13.11
C LEU A 52 28.42 -10.72 14.34
N ASP A 53 29.34 -9.78 14.17
CA ASP A 53 30.38 -9.40 15.11
C ASP A 53 30.03 -8.19 15.98
N PHE A 54 28.89 -7.53 15.71
CA PHE A 54 28.42 -6.34 16.40
C PHE A 54 29.52 -5.26 16.55
N PRO A 55 29.86 -4.54 15.46
CA PRO A 55 31.05 -3.68 15.40
C PRO A 55 31.07 -2.54 16.42
N THR A 56 29.91 -2.16 16.98
CA THR A 56 29.78 -1.12 18.01
C THR A 56 29.86 -1.65 19.44
N HIS A 57 30.06 -2.96 19.62
CA HIS A 57 30.06 -3.65 20.91
C HIS A 57 28.87 -3.26 21.82
N PRO A 58 27.61 -3.42 21.33
CA PRO A 58 26.43 -3.10 22.09
C PRO A 58 26.28 -4.04 23.29
N THR A 59 25.69 -3.52 24.34
CA THR A 59 25.29 -4.31 25.51
C THR A 59 24.07 -5.20 25.18
N ASN A 60 23.86 -6.26 25.96
CA ASN A 60 22.70 -7.15 25.79
C ASN A 60 21.36 -6.41 25.84
N SER A 61 21.24 -5.34 26.64
CA SER A 61 20.02 -4.52 26.70
C SER A 61 19.80 -3.75 25.40
N GLN A 62 20.85 -3.21 24.79
CA GLN A 62 20.78 -2.54 23.49
C GLN A 62 20.42 -3.52 22.36
N ILE A 63 20.95 -4.75 22.39
CA ILE A 63 20.58 -5.80 21.43
C ILE A 63 19.09 -6.15 21.56
N LEU A 64 18.60 -6.33 22.79
CA LEU A 64 17.19 -6.62 23.04
C LEU A 64 16.28 -5.46 22.62
N GLN A 65 16.69 -4.22 22.89
CA GLN A 65 15.96 -3.04 22.45
C GLN A 65 15.90 -2.97 20.92
N PHE A 66 17.04 -3.16 20.24
CA PHE A 66 17.10 -3.17 18.79
C PHE A 66 16.17 -4.23 18.18
N ASN A 67 16.18 -5.43 18.73
CA ASN A 67 15.30 -6.52 18.28
C ASN A 67 13.81 -6.15 18.44
N ARG A 68 13.42 -5.54 19.56
CA ARG A 68 12.04 -5.06 19.79
C ARG A 68 11.62 -4.01 18.78
N GLU A 69 12.50 -3.05 18.45
CA GLU A 69 12.19 -2.03 17.45
C GLU A 69 12.06 -2.65 16.04
N ALA A 70 12.90 -3.63 15.70
CA ALA A 70 12.77 -4.38 14.45
C ALA A 70 11.44 -5.15 14.37
N THR A 71 10.99 -5.78 15.47
CA THR A 71 9.67 -6.43 15.52
C THR A 71 8.54 -5.42 15.32
N ARG A 72 8.55 -4.29 16.02
CA ARG A 72 7.54 -3.22 15.87
C ARG A 72 7.49 -2.66 14.46
N PHE A 73 8.65 -2.52 13.83
CA PHE A 73 8.75 -2.10 12.45
C PHE A 73 8.03 -3.09 11.52
N VAL A 74 8.29 -4.39 11.66
CA VAL A 74 7.61 -5.44 10.88
C VAL A 74 6.09 -5.43 11.13
N GLU A 75 5.65 -5.29 12.38
CA GLU A 75 4.23 -5.16 12.71
C GLU A 75 3.59 -3.95 12.01
N THR A 76 4.28 -2.81 11.97
CA THR A 76 3.82 -1.60 11.30
C THR A 76 3.72 -1.79 9.78
N VAL A 77 4.69 -2.47 9.18
CA VAL A 77 4.65 -2.81 7.75
C VAL A 77 3.46 -3.73 7.46
N LEU A 78 3.23 -4.76 8.26
CA LEU A 78 2.07 -5.66 8.08
C LEU A 78 0.73 -4.90 8.13
N MET A 79 0.60 -3.93 9.04
CA MET A 79 -0.59 -3.07 9.08
C MET A 79 -0.74 -2.25 7.80
N LYS A 80 0.37 -1.73 7.24
CA LYS A 80 0.35 -0.95 6.00
C LYS A 80 0.01 -1.82 4.78
N GLU A 81 0.58 -3.01 4.68
CA GLU A 81 0.26 -4.01 3.65
C GLU A 81 -1.24 -4.35 3.68
N TRP A 82 -1.82 -4.52 4.86
CA TRP A 82 -3.25 -4.77 5.00
C TRP A 82 -4.10 -3.58 4.51
N LEU A 83 -3.66 -2.34 4.77
CA LEU A 83 -4.33 -1.15 4.23
C LEU A 83 -4.22 -1.05 2.70
N LEU A 84 -3.07 -1.41 2.12
CA LEU A 84 -2.88 -1.43 0.66
C LEU A 84 -3.73 -2.51 0.00
N LEU A 85 -3.79 -3.70 0.58
CA LEU A 85 -4.69 -4.77 0.15
C LEU A 85 -6.15 -4.28 0.13
N ARG A 86 -6.60 -3.62 1.20
CA ARG A 86 -7.97 -3.09 1.27
C ARG A 86 -8.23 -2.00 0.23
N LYS A 87 -7.27 -1.12 -0.05
CA LYS A 87 -7.38 -0.15 -1.14
C LYS A 87 -7.52 -0.86 -2.50
N PHE A 88 -6.71 -1.89 -2.72
CA PHE A 88 -6.72 -2.67 -3.96
C PHE A 88 -8.04 -3.42 -4.17
N GLU A 89 -8.58 -4.06 -3.13
CA GLU A 89 -9.90 -4.70 -3.15
C GLU A 89 -11.00 -3.70 -3.52
N ASN A 90 -11.02 -2.53 -2.88
CA ASN A 90 -12.00 -1.48 -3.18
C ASN A 90 -11.93 -1.02 -4.65
N VAL A 91 -10.72 -0.84 -5.19
CA VAL A 91 -10.54 -0.46 -6.61
C VAL A 91 -10.98 -1.59 -7.54
N THR A 92 -10.72 -2.84 -7.17
CA THR A 92 -11.13 -4.01 -7.93
C THR A 92 -12.65 -4.16 -7.97
N ASP A 93 -13.35 -3.85 -6.88
CA ASP A 93 -14.81 -3.85 -6.83
C ASP A 93 -15.43 -2.82 -7.80
N LEU A 94 -14.79 -1.66 -7.97
CA LEU A 94 -15.19 -0.66 -8.97
C LEU A 94 -15.10 -1.23 -10.40
N ILE A 95 -14.14 -2.11 -10.67
CA ILE A 95 -14.02 -2.81 -11.97
C ILE A 95 -15.13 -3.85 -12.13
N GLN A 96 -15.43 -4.63 -11.09
CA GLN A 96 -16.43 -5.70 -11.14
C GLN A 96 -17.87 -5.18 -11.25
N SER A 97 -18.18 -4.04 -10.63
CA SER A 97 -19.49 -3.39 -10.76
C SER A 97 -19.87 -3.09 -12.21
N ARG A 98 -18.89 -2.84 -13.10
CA ARG A 98 -19.12 -2.70 -14.55
C ARG A 98 -19.63 -3.96 -15.24
N ARG A 99 -19.19 -5.15 -14.80
CA ARG A 99 -19.60 -6.42 -15.41
C ARG A 99 -21.07 -6.75 -15.15
N ARG A 100 -21.64 -6.31 -14.01
CA ARG A 100 -23.03 -6.62 -13.64
C ARG A 100 -24.08 -5.81 -14.41
N VAL A 101 -23.72 -4.64 -14.94
CA VAL A 101 -24.66 -3.78 -15.70
C VAL A 101 -24.86 -4.28 -17.15
N CYS A 102 -23.96 -5.11 -17.68
CA CYS A 102 -24.05 -5.61 -19.06
C CYS A 102 -25.03 -6.80 -19.24
N CYS A 103 -25.49 -7.45 -18.16
CA CYS A 103 -26.36 -8.63 -18.27
C CYS A 103 -27.87 -8.33 -18.30
N LYS A 104 -28.32 -7.06 -18.29
CA LYS A 104 -29.75 -6.71 -18.39
C LYS A 104 -30.22 -6.32 -19.79
N CYS A 105 -29.35 -6.36 -20.81
CA CYS A 105 -29.73 -6.06 -22.19
C CYS A 105 -29.77 -7.32 -23.05
N ARG A 106 -30.77 -8.19 -22.83
CA ARG A 106 -31.17 -9.17 -23.85
C ARG A 106 -32.56 -8.77 -24.33
N PRO A 107 -32.73 -8.23 -25.55
CA PRO A 107 -34.06 -8.16 -26.12
C PRO A 107 -34.50 -9.61 -26.38
N SER A 108 -35.50 -10.06 -25.64
CA SER A 108 -36.34 -11.18 -26.07
C SER A 108 -36.99 -10.80 -27.39
N LYS A 109 -37.06 -11.78 -28.29
CA LYS A 109 -37.69 -11.73 -29.62
C LYS A 109 -38.94 -10.85 -29.70
#